data_AF-A0AAD6I7N8-F1
#
_entry.id   AF-A0AAD6I7N8-F1
#
_cell.length_a   1.000
_cell.length_b   1.000
_cell.length_c   1.000
_cell.angle_alpha   90.00
_cell.angle_beta   90.00
_cell.angle_gamma   90.00
#
_symmetry.space_group_name_H-M   'P 1'
#
loop_
_entity.id
_entity.type
_entity.pdbx_description
1 polymer ?
#
loop_
_entity_poly.entity_id
_entity_poly.type
_entity_poly.pdbx_seq_one_letter_code
_entity_poly.pdbx_strand_id
1 'polypeptide(L)'
;MSSVHPSYVPTEAAIQSVRDQLKGRIFRSVNGFFAKYFEGKPWSAAVQNKVQEAKSARPGSKLAAGVPDSDTLGEWLAEFQALFFANLHIHSQPLPNMGGTVIYLETSDRQSVAGSTRAFGEIHHGDAPVVAEADDDDVFLPFCERARQVFKAQSARCFVHGFLVRGSTLELWVFDRAGAYSSERLDLAQDPDLLMRTLAGYSLNSDEEAGFNTFVRSPAPRSDSYVIFHQRNKFHLRPEPIATAESIVGLGTTCYAALASTTGQPDTAIKFSWRQEEDPTELRLLKLAHERNAWGIIRLLDYQELVTVADLRQGLDFPQPFVNRRFSCVANTPLGRPIRQFTSIPELLEVLRDLVRALQSLYVNARILHRDIAIKNLIITPQHSADSSKGTLLDFNYALDLENARPIEPMIGSDGFMAIGILSGQRHTYRHDLESLFYVFLWIAIANDRVHDEATDIVKGLPETSRLWKWCTMDFGAVGRDKAADMSPEGFEGILGEFSPDFTPLQGLARELHALVFPMRDGKIFTGTETDPVAVQRLYDGMADAFSRSASAFQS
;
A
#
# COMPACT_ATOMS: atom_id res chain seq x y z
N MET A 1 -1.89 6.89 -20.30
CA MET A 1 -1.95 7.71 -19.06
C MET A 1 -0.92 8.81 -19.22
N SER A 2 -1.33 10.07 -18.99
CA SER A 2 -0.48 11.26 -19.16
C SER A 2 0.77 11.14 -18.28
N SER A 3 1.94 11.52 -18.81
CA SER A 3 3.06 11.93 -17.97
C SER A 3 2.53 12.98 -16.98
N VAL A 4 2.78 12.77 -15.69
CA VAL A 4 2.22 13.60 -14.62
C VAL A 4 2.98 14.91 -14.57
N HIS A 5 2.72 15.88 -15.44
CA HIS A 5 3.35 17.20 -15.26
C HIS A 5 2.43 18.41 -15.57
N PRO A 6 1.23 18.54 -14.95
CA PRO A 6 0.86 19.88 -14.49
C PRO A 6 1.83 20.30 -13.38
N SER A 7 2.13 21.60 -13.25
CA SER A 7 3.04 22.13 -12.24
C SER A 7 2.58 21.74 -10.82
N TYR A 8 3.08 20.61 -10.32
CA TYR A 8 2.72 20.08 -9.01
C TYR A 8 3.43 20.87 -7.92
N VAL A 9 2.64 21.60 -7.14
CA VAL A 9 3.08 22.28 -5.91
C VAL A 9 2.65 21.41 -4.73
N PRO A 10 3.60 20.90 -3.92
CA PRO A 10 3.27 20.16 -2.71
C PRO A 10 2.37 20.97 -1.77
N THR A 11 1.35 20.32 -1.21
CA THR A 11 0.55 20.92 -0.13
C THR A 11 1.30 20.83 1.19
N GLU A 12 1.02 21.74 2.13
CA GLU A 12 1.62 21.71 3.47
C GLU A 12 1.36 20.38 4.19
N ALA A 13 0.15 19.81 4.04
CA ALA A 13 -0.20 18.50 4.58
C ALA A 13 0.64 17.36 3.97
N ALA A 14 0.93 17.42 2.66
CA ALA A 14 1.80 16.44 2.01
C ALA A 14 3.24 16.54 2.53
N ILE A 15 3.76 17.77 2.66
CA ILE A 15 5.09 18.04 3.21
C ILE A 15 5.21 17.54 4.66
N GLN A 16 4.21 17.82 5.50
CA GLN A 16 4.20 17.33 6.88
C GLN A 16 4.15 15.80 6.94
N SER A 17 3.35 15.16 6.09
CA SER A 17 3.29 13.69 6.00
C SER A 17 4.63 13.07 5.59
N VAL A 18 5.33 13.68 4.62
CA VAL A 18 6.68 13.25 4.21
C VAL A 18 7.68 13.41 5.33
N ARG A 19 7.66 14.56 6.03
CA ARG A 19 8.51 14.83 7.20
C ARG A 19 8.34 13.75 8.27
N ASP A 20 7.10 13.42 8.62
CA ASP A 20 6.81 12.41 9.64
C ASP A 20 7.24 11.00 9.22
N GLN A 21 7.05 10.64 7.95
CA GLN A 21 7.47 9.34 7.41
C GLN A 21 9.00 9.19 7.35
N LEU A 22 9.73 10.27 7.05
CA LEU A 22 11.19 10.26 6.93
C LEU A 22 11.93 10.57 8.25
N LYS A 23 11.22 10.97 9.31
CA LYS A 23 11.81 11.29 10.61
C LYS A 23 12.70 10.15 11.13
N GLY A 24 13.98 10.44 11.35
CA GLY A 24 14.98 9.47 11.81
C GLY A 24 15.44 8.47 10.75
N ARG A 25 15.11 8.68 9.47
CA ARG A 25 15.37 7.76 8.34
C ARG A 25 16.10 8.42 7.17
N ILE A 26 16.72 9.57 7.41
CA ILE A 26 17.53 10.32 6.45
C ILE A 26 19.00 10.17 6.85
N PHE A 27 19.85 9.75 5.93
CA PHE A 27 21.28 9.54 6.17
C PHE A 27 22.09 10.32 5.15
N ARG A 28 22.74 11.41 5.57
CA ARG A 28 23.56 12.21 4.65
C ARG A 28 24.99 11.68 4.60
N SER A 29 25.66 11.88 3.46
CA SER A 29 27.09 11.60 3.30
C SER A 29 27.46 10.16 3.66
N VAL A 30 26.69 9.21 3.12
CA VAL A 30 26.91 7.78 3.35
C VAL A 30 28.16 7.33 2.59
N ASN A 31 29.12 6.77 3.32
CA ASN A 31 30.38 6.27 2.77
C ASN A 31 30.11 5.12 1.78
N GLY A 32 30.88 5.08 0.69
CA GLY A 32 30.76 4.06 -0.36
C GLY A 32 29.73 4.38 -1.45
N PHE A 33 29.06 5.54 -1.41
CA PHE A 33 28.03 5.92 -2.39
C PHE A 33 28.52 5.87 -3.84
N PHE A 34 29.64 6.53 -4.15
CA PHE A 34 30.22 6.54 -5.50
C PHE A 34 30.71 5.17 -5.94
N ALA A 35 31.41 4.47 -5.05
CA ALA A 35 31.86 3.10 -5.27
C ALA A 35 30.70 2.16 -5.69
N LYS A 36 29.53 2.31 -5.07
CA LYS A 36 28.36 1.49 -5.37
C LYS A 36 27.66 1.87 -6.67
N TYR A 37 27.46 3.16 -6.94
CA TYR A 37 26.56 3.61 -8.00
C TYR A 37 27.25 4.08 -9.28
N PHE A 38 28.50 4.52 -9.22
CA PHE A 38 29.16 5.21 -10.35
C PHE A 38 30.53 4.63 -10.71
N GLU A 39 31.27 4.06 -9.77
CA GLU A 39 32.60 3.51 -10.01
C GLU A 39 32.55 2.02 -10.38
N GLY A 40 33.53 1.56 -11.16
CA GLY A 40 33.64 0.15 -11.57
C GLY A 40 32.48 -0.37 -12.43
N LYS A 41 31.57 0.51 -12.88
CA LYS A 41 30.45 0.11 -13.74
C LYS A 41 30.94 -0.11 -15.18
N PRO A 42 30.35 -1.05 -15.93
CA PRO A 42 30.73 -1.29 -17.32
C PRO A 42 30.66 -0.04 -18.20
N TRP A 43 29.77 0.90 -17.87
CA TRP A 43 29.55 2.13 -18.62
C TRP A 43 30.47 3.29 -18.22
N SER A 44 31.16 3.27 -17.06
CA SER A 44 31.87 4.43 -16.52
C SER A 44 32.95 4.97 -17.46
N ALA A 45 33.78 4.08 -18.03
CA ALA A 45 34.83 4.47 -18.97
C ALA A 45 34.28 5.03 -20.30
N ALA A 46 33.19 4.44 -20.80
CA ALA A 46 32.50 4.89 -22.01
C ALA A 46 31.91 6.30 -21.83
N VAL A 47 31.32 6.59 -20.66
CA VAL A 47 30.83 7.93 -20.33
C VAL A 47 31.97 8.94 -20.31
N GLN A 48 33.08 8.63 -19.62
CA GLN A 48 34.24 9.51 -19.53
C GLN A 48 34.80 9.85 -20.92
N ASN A 49 34.97 8.86 -21.79
CA ASN A 49 35.47 9.07 -23.15
C ASN A 49 34.51 9.93 -23.98
N LYS A 50 33.21 9.64 -23.95
CA LYS A 50 32.20 10.44 -24.66
C LYS A 50 32.16 11.90 -24.21
N VAL A 51 32.27 12.16 -22.91
CA VAL A 51 32.32 13.54 -22.37
C VAL A 51 33.55 14.27 -22.95
N GLN A 52 34.71 13.62 -23.00
CA GLN A 52 35.92 14.24 -23.55
C GLN A 52 35.85 14.47 -25.06
N GLU A 53 35.28 13.52 -25.80
CA GLU A 53 35.03 13.66 -27.25
C GLU A 53 34.07 14.82 -27.54
N ALA A 54 32.98 14.93 -26.79
CA ALA A 54 31.99 15.99 -26.96
C ALA A 54 32.59 17.39 -26.76
N LYS A 55 33.45 17.55 -25.73
CA LYS A 55 34.19 18.78 -25.48
C LYS A 55 35.17 19.13 -26.60
N SER A 56 35.86 18.12 -27.12
CA SER A 56 36.88 18.30 -28.16
C SER A 56 36.28 18.62 -29.53
N ALA A 57 35.08 18.09 -29.83
CA ALA A 57 34.43 18.25 -31.13
C ALA A 57 33.65 19.57 -31.31
N ARG A 58 33.34 20.30 -30.22
CA ARG A 58 32.51 21.52 -30.27
C ARG A 58 33.08 22.64 -29.38
N PRO A 59 34.11 23.38 -29.84
CA PRO A 59 34.57 24.59 -29.16
C PRO A 59 33.46 25.66 -29.22
N GLY A 60 32.69 25.78 -28.14
CA GLY A 60 31.49 26.63 -28.03
C GLY A 60 30.22 25.92 -27.53
N SER A 61 30.27 24.59 -27.32
CA SER A 61 29.14 23.84 -26.73
C SER A 61 28.80 24.33 -25.32
N LYS A 62 27.51 24.45 -25.01
CA LYS A 62 27.04 24.79 -23.66
C LYS A 62 27.39 23.71 -22.63
N LEU A 63 27.61 22.46 -23.06
CA LEU A 63 28.10 21.37 -22.21
C LEU A 63 29.53 21.59 -21.72
N ALA A 64 30.34 22.37 -22.45
CA ALA A 64 31.71 22.68 -22.06
C ALA A 64 31.79 23.77 -20.97
N ALA A 65 30.69 24.49 -20.71
CA ALA A 65 30.65 25.62 -19.77
C ALA A 65 30.38 25.22 -18.31
N GLY A 66 30.21 23.92 -18.00
CA GLY A 66 29.95 23.43 -16.65
C GLY A 66 28.46 23.35 -16.29
N VAL A 67 28.10 23.82 -15.09
CA VAL A 67 26.71 23.85 -14.60
C VAL A 67 25.92 24.91 -15.36
N PRO A 68 24.82 24.55 -16.04
CA PRO A 68 24.02 25.55 -16.74
C PRO A 68 23.29 26.48 -15.77
N ASP A 69 23.24 27.77 -16.10
CA ASP A 69 22.32 28.72 -15.48
C ASP A 69 20.88 28.50 -15.96
N SER A 70 19.93 29.25 -15.40
CA SER A 70 18.50 29.09 -15.73
C SER A 70 18.21 29.33 -17.22
N ASP A 71 18.98 30.19 -17.88
CA ASP A 71 18.74 30.60 -19.26
C ASP A 71 19.32 29.58 -20.26
N THR A 72 20.37 28.86 -19.87
CA THR A 72 21.10 27.91 -20.73
C THR A 72 20.75 26.44 -20.45
N LEU A 73 20.04 26.14 -19.37
CA LEU A 73 19.70 24.77 -18.98
C LEU A 73 18.93 23.99 -20.06
N GLY A 74 17.96 24.63 -20.74
CA GLY A 74 17.18 23.98 -21.79
C GLY A 74 18.05 23.52 -22.97
N GLU A 75 18.94 24.39 -23.46
CA GLU A 75 19.89 24.08 -24.54
C GLU A 75 20.90 23.01 -24.11
N TRP A 76 21.40 23.12 -22.87
CA TRP A 76 22.33 22.16 -22.29
C TRP A 76 21.73 20.75 -22.21
N LEU A 77 20.49 20.62 -21.74
CA LEU A 77 19.79 19.32 -21.66
C LEU A 77 19.51 18.74 -23.05
N ALA A 78 19.18 19.58 -24.04
CA ALA A 78 18.97 19.15 -25.41
C ALA A 78 20.27 18.63 -26.05
N GLU A 79 21.40 19.33 -25.85
CA GLU A 79 22.71 18.85 -26.30
C GLU A 79 23.11 17.55 -25.60
N PHE A 80 22.89 17.43 -24.29
CA PHE A 80 23.16 16.20 -23.53
C PHE A 80 22.35 15.02 -24.09
N GLN A 81 21.04 15.20 -24.29
CA GLN A 81 20.16 14.15 -24.81
C GLN A 81 20.61 13.67 -26.20
N ALA A 82 21.01 14.59 -27.08
CA ALA A 82 21.50 14.27 -28.42
C ALA A 82 22.81 13.47 -28.42
N LEU A 83 23.69 13.67 -27.43
CA LEU A 83 24.98 12.98 -27.33
C LEU A 83 24.87 11.58 -26.74
N PHE A 84 24.04 11.43 -25.71
CA PHE A 84 24.09 10.23 -24.89
C PHE A 84 23.07 9.18 -25.36
N PHE A 85 21.80 9.50 -25.66
CA PHE A 85 20.79 8.46 -25.97
C PHE A 85 19.60 8.91 -26.84
N ALA A 86 19.30 8.12 -27.89
CA ALA A 86 18.05 8.23 -28.65
C ALA A 86 16.82 7.63 -27.93
N ASN A 87 17.02 6.83 -26.87
CA ASN A 87 15.94 6.11 -26.15
C ASN A 87 15.62 6.69 -24.76
N LEU A 88 16.27 7.78 -24.37
CA LEU A 88 15.99 8.50 -23.12
C LEU A 88 15.35 9.85 -23.46
N HIS A 89 14.32 10.22 -22.73
CA HIS A 89 13.68 11.54 -22.80
C HIS A 89 14.00 12.29 -21.51
N ILE A 90 14.56 13.48 -21.64
CA ILE A 90 14.72 14.40 -20.52
C ILE A 90 13.53 15.35 -20.54
N HIS A 91 12.76 15.32 -19.46
CA HIS A 91 11.69 16.27 -19.25
C HIS A 91 12.11 17.27 -18.18
N SER A 92 11.98 18.56 -18.45
CA SER A 92 12.28 19.63 -17.50
C SER A 92 11.09 20.57 -17.33
N GLN A 93 10.84 21.01 -16.10
CA GLN A 93 9.78 21.96 -15.78
C GLN A 93 10.25 22.97 -14.73
N PRO A 94 9.86 24.25 -14.81
CA PRO A 94 10.15 25.23 -13.77
C PRO A 94 9.56 24.83 -12.42
N LEU A 95 10.31 25.08 -11.34
CA LEU A 95 9.84 24.96 -9.97
C LEU A 95 8.99 26.18 -9.60
N PRO A 96 7.70 26.02 -9.28
CA PRO A 96 6.86 27.13 -8.86
C PRO A 96 7.39 27.74 -7.56
N ASN A 97 7.50 29.07 -7.51
CA ASN A 97 7.80 29.86 -6.30
C ASN A 97 9.19 29.67 -5.65
N MET A 98 10.12 28.95 -6.29
CA MET A 98 11.44 28.59 -5.69
C MET A 98 12.66 28.96 -6.55
N GLY A 99 12.48 29.47 -7.77
CA GLY A 99 13.62 29.90 -8.61
C GLY A 99 14.53 28.74 -9.07
N GLY A 100 13.94 27.64 -9.57
CA GLY A 100 14.69 26.47 -10.03
C GLY A 100 13.99 25.65 -11.11
N THR A 101 14.56 24.52 -11.46
CA THR A 101 14.07 23.59 -12.48
C THR A 101 14.08 22.16 -11.97
N VAL A 102 12.98 21.45 -12.14
CA VAL A 102 12.90 19.99 -11.96
C VAL A 102 13.26 19.30 -13.27
N ILE A 103 13.99 18.19 -13.17
CA ILE A 103 14.43 17.35 -14.28
C ILE A 103 13.99 15.90 -14.01
N TYR A 104 13.41 15.24 -14.99
CA TYR A 104 13.12 13.81 -15.00
C TYR A 104 13.86 13.13 -16.14
N LEU A 105 14.53 12.03 -15.84
CA LEU A 105 15.18 11.17 -16.83
C LEU A 105 14.26 9.98 -17.08
N GLU A 106 13.66 9.90 -18.26
CA GLU A 106 12.62 8.92 -18.61
C GLU A 106 13.05 8.00 -19.75
N THR A 107 12.60 6.74 -19.77
CA THR A 107 12.80 5.87 -20.94
C THR A 107 11.64 5.94 -21.93
N SER A 108 11.97 5.89 -23.23
CA SER A 108 11.01 5.98 -24.34
C SER A 108 10.14 4.73 -24.54
N ASP A 109 10.58 3.59 -24.00
CA ASP A 109 10.04 2.25 -24.24
C ASP A 109 8.89 1.86 -23.30
N ARG A 110 8.63 2.66 -22.27
CA ARG A 110 7.63 2.37 -21.25
C ARG A 110 6.54 3.44 -21.19
N GLN A 111 5.61 3.38 -22.14
CA GLN A 111 4.20 3.68 -21.85
C GLN A 111 3.57 2.58 -20.95
N SER A 112 4.32 2.17 -19.93
CA SER A 112 3.85 1.27 -18.89
C SER A 112 3.02 2.08 -17.91
N VAL A 113 1.99 1.46 -17.39
CA VAL A 113 1.03 1.97 -16.41
C VAL A 113 1.70 2.46 -15.12
N ALA A 114 2.98 2.14 -14.93
CA ALA A 114 3.81 2.57 -13.82
C ALA A 114 4.55 3.91 -14.06
N GLY A 115 4.68 4.43 -15.29
CA GLY A 115 5.56 5.59 -15.56
C GLY A 115 7.02 5.22 -15.81
N SER A 116 7.81 6.15 -16.35
CA SER A 116 9.09 5.90 -17.05
C SER A 116 10.33 6.50 -16.37
N THR A 117 10.15 7.26 -15.29
CA THR A 117 11.24 7.96 -14.59
C THR A 117 12.28 6.97 -14.06
N ARG A 118 13.56 7.12 -14.40
CA ARG A 118 14.71 6.38 -13.85
C ARG A 118 15.36 7.12 -12.67
N ALA A 119 15.47 8.43 -12.83
CA ALA A 119 15.98 9.35 -11.85
C ALA A 119 15.26 10.69 -12.01
N PHE A 120 15.19 11.46 -10.94
CA PHE A 120 14.73 12.83 -10.97
C PHE A 120 15.77 13.75 -10.32
N GLY A 121 15.67 15.04 -10.56
CA GLY A 121 16.51 15.99 -9.85
C GLY A 121 15.99 17.40 -9.92
N GLU A 122 16.64 18.26 -9.15
CA GLU A 122 16.29 19.66 -8.99
C GLU A 122 17.53 20.52 -9.08
N ILE A 123 17.43 21.61 -9.83
CA ILE A 123 18.45 22.65 -9.93
C ILE A 123 17.85 23.94 -9.40
N HIS A 124 18.37 24.42 -8.28
CA HIS A 124 18.00 25.68 -7.65
C HIS A 124 19.09 26.71 -7.94
N HIS A 125 18.73 27.78 -8.66
CA HIS A 125 19.68 28.79 -9.08
C HIS A 125 19.92 29.80 -7.94
N GLY A 126 21.17 29.95 -7.50
CA GLY A 126 21.57 30.88 -6.44
C GLY A 126 23.09 31.08 -6.40
N ASP A 127 23.55 32.23 -5.90
CA ASP A 127 24.94 32.69 -6.03
C ASP A 127 25.92 32.12 -4.99
N ALA A 128 25.44 31.42 -3.94
CA ALA A 128 26.28 30.93 -2.84
C ALA A 128 26.17 29.41 -2.63
N PRO A 129 27.28 28.70 -2.37
CA PRO A 129 27.26 27.28 -2.03
C PRO A 129 26.54 27.03 -0.71
N VAL A 130 25.92 25.86 -0.56
CA VAL A 130 25.17 25.51 0.64
C VAL A 130 26.13 25.24 1.80
N VAL A 131 26.15 26.14 2.78
CA VAL A 131 26.93 25.98 4.02
C VAL A 131 26.38 24.80 4.83
N ALA A 132 27.26 24.11 5.56
CA ALA A 132 27.06 22.78 6.14
C ALA A 132 25.82 22.60 7.06
N GLU A 133 25.25 23.66 7.63
CA GLU A 133 24.23 23.57 8.69
C GLU A 133 22.78 23.91 8.29
N ALA A 134 22.52 24.33 7.06
CA ALA A 134 21.14 24.56 6.62
C ALA A 134 20.48 23.24 6.19
N ASP A 135 19.83 22.54 7.14
CA ASP A 135 18.71 21.65 6.81
C ASP A 135 17.56 22.54 6.34
N ASP A 136 17.65 22.91 5.06
CA ASP A 136 16.63 23.67 4.37
C ASP A 136 15.46 22.74 4.06
N ASP A 137 14.66 22.48 5.09
CA ASP A 137 13.41 21.71 5.01
C ASP A 137 12.51 22.26 3.88
N ASP A 138 12.57 23.56 3.61
CA ASP A 138 11.77 24.22 2.58
C ASP A 138 12.16 23.75 1.18
N VAL A 139 13.43 23.39 0.94
CA VAL A 139 13.87 22.78 -0.33
C VAL A 139 13.83 21.26 -0.29
N PHE A 140 14.30 20.65 0.80
CA PHE A 140 14.51 19.21 0.87
C PHE A 140 13.20 18.41 0.98
N LEU A 141 12.20 18.89 1.70
CA LEU A 141 10.94 18.15 1.83
C LEU A 141 10.12 18.15 0.53
N PRO A 142 10.03 19.25 -0.25
CA PRO A 142 9.47 19.19 -1.60
C PRO A 142 10.20 18.22 -2.53
N PHE A 143 11.53 18.13 -2.42
CA PHE A 143 12.34 17.15 -3.15
C PHE A 143 11.99 15.71 -2.75
N CYS A 144 11.82 15.44 -1.45
CA CYS A 144 11.35 14.14 -0.94
C CYS A 144 9.92 13.82 -1.40
N GLU A 145 9.03 14.82 -1.42
CA GLU A 145 7.67 14.67 -1.94
C GLU A 145 7.66 14.24 -3.42
N ARG A 146 8.59 14.75 -4.24
CA ARG A 146 8.74 14.28 -5.62
C ARG A 146 9.18 12.82 -5.70
N ALA A 147 10.09 12.38 -4.82
CA ALA A 147 10.39 10.94 -4.71
C ALA A 147 9.13 10.13 -4.38
N ARG A 148 8.27 10.63 -3.48
CA ARG A 148 6.98 10.01 -3.16
C ARG A 148 6.05 9.95 -4.37
N GLN A 149 6.00 10.99 -5.21
CA GLN A 149 5.23 10.98 -6.46
C GLN A 149 5.76 9.93 -7.45
N VAL A 150 7.09 9.77 -7.56
CA VAL A 150 7.67 8.70 -8.38
C VAL A 150 7.28 7.33 -7.83
N PHE A 151 7.33 7.11 -6.51
CA PHE A 151 6.81 5.87 -5.92
C PHE A 151 5.31 5.70 -6.14
N LYS A 152 4.50 6.77 -6.14
CA LYS A 152 3.06 6.65 -6.40
C LYS A 152 2.78 6.20 -7.84
N ALA A 153 3.52 6.74 -8.80
CA ALA A 153 3.44 6.30 -10.20
C ALA A 153 3.97 4.86 -10.35
N GLN A 154 5.12 4.55 -9.74
CA GLN A 154 5.84 3.29 -9.85
C GLN A 154 5.81 2.51 -8.53
N SER A 155 4.63 2.15 -8.05
CA SER A 155 4.43 1.68 -6.66
C SER A 155 5.16 0.39 -6.31
N ALA A 156 5.36 -0.50 -7.27
CA ALA A 156 6.12 -1.73 -7.07
C ALA A 156 7.66 -1.52 -7.09
N ARG A 157 8.17 -0.30 -7.30
CA ARG A 157 9.60 0.02 -7.40
C ARG A 157 10.34 -0.19 -6.09
N CYS A 158 11.62 -0.58 -6.17
CA CYS A 158 12.46 -0.84 -5.02
C CYS A 158 13.10 0.43 -4.44
N PHE A 159 13.66 1.27 -5.29
CA PHE A 159 14.26 2.55 -4.92
C PHE A 159 14.25 3.51 -6.13
N VAL A 160 14.49 4.80 -5.88
CA VAL A 160 14.64 5.81 -6.95
C VAL A 160 15.85 6.71 -6.66
N HIS A 161 16.59 7.03 -7.72
CA HIS A 161 17.68 7.99 -7.68
C HIS A 161 17.17 9.43 -7.77
N GLY A 162 17.78 10.31 -6.97
CA GLY A 162 17.56 11.73 -6.94
C GLY A 162 18.89 12.50 -7.10
N PHE A 163 18.84 13.74 -7.55
CA PHE A 163 19.97 14.66 -7.41
C PHE A 163 19.48 16.08 -7.13
N LEU A 164 20.22 16.82 -6.32
CA LEU A 164 19.90 18.18 -5.93
C LEU A 164 21.12 19.07 -6.20
N VAL A 165 20.94 20.07 -7.06
CA VAL A 165 21.93 21.11 -7.35
C VAL A 165 21.46 22.41 -6.70
N ARG A 166 22.28 22.98 -5.82
CA ARG A 166 22.03 24.26 -5.15
C ARG A 166 23.27 25.14 -5.30
N GLY A 167 23.19 26.19 -6.11
CA GLY A 167 24.38 26.91 -6.55
C GLY A 167 25.36 25.97 -7.26
N SER A 168 26.61 25.88 -6.82
CA SER A 168 27.59 24.90 -7.34
C SER A 168 27.54 23.54 -6.64
N THR A 169 26.74 23.37 -5.59
CA THR A 169 26.74 22.15 -4.79
C THR A 169 25.82 21.09 -5.39
N LEU A 170 26.38 19.94 -5.76
CA LEU A 170 25.67 18.72 -6.13
C LEU A 170 25.58 17.78 -4.92
N GLU A 171 24.38 17.28 -4.64
CA GLU A 171 24.14 16.20 -3.68
C GLU A 171 23.31 15.11 -4.38
N LEU A 172 23.82 13.87 -4.41
CA LEU A 172 23.14 12.73 -5.00
C LEU A 172 22.37 11.97 -3.93
N TRP A 173 21.19 11.45 -4.29
CA TRP A 173 20.26 10.84 -3.35
C TRP A 173 19.75 9.50 -3.85
N VAL A 174 19.45 8.61 -2.92
CA VAL A 174 18.64 7.41 -3.16
C VAL A 174 17.52 7.37 -2.13
N PHE A 175 16.31 7.12 -2.62
CA PHE A 175 15.13 6.90 -1.79
C PHE A 175 14.71 5.44 -1.93
N ASP A 176 14.62 4.72 -0.82
CA ASP A 176 14.08 3.36 -0.76
C ASP A 176 12.93 3.29 0.26
N ARG A 177 12.35 2.10 0.45
CA ARG A 177 11.22 1.92 1.36
C ARG A 177 11.59 1.93 2.85
N ALA A 178 12.86 2.15 3.19
CA ALA A 178 13.34 2.34 4.56
C ALA A 178 13.77 3.79 4.86
N GLY A 179 13.98 4.63 3.84
CA GLY A 179 14.33 6.04 4.03
C GLY A 179 15.04 6.65 2.82
N ALA A 180 15.80 7.72 3.08
CA ALA A 180 16.59 8.42 2.08
C ALA A 180 18.05 8.47 2.51
N TYR A 181 18.98 8.40 1.56
CA TYR A 181 20.39 8.61 1.84
C TYR A 181 21.12 9.31 0.71
N SER A 182 22.16 10.08 1.06
CA SER A 182 22.90 10.89 0.10
C SER A 182 24.39 10.57 0.02
N SER A 183 24.98 11.00 -1.09
CA SER A 183 26.42 11.17 -1.24
C SER A 183 26.95 12.28 -0.31
N GLU A 184 28.26 12.46 -0.29
CA GLU A 184 28.82 13.74 0.13
C GLU A 184 28.37 14.88 -0.81
N ARG A 185 28.46 16.11 -0.33
CA ARG A 185 28.21 17.31 -1.13
C ARG A 185 29.43 17.61 -1.98
N LEU A 186 29.22 17.84 -3.27
CA LEU A 186 30.28 18.00 -4.25
C LEU A 186 30.20 19.37 -4.90
N ASP A 187 31.35 20.00 -5.08
CA ASP A 187 31.43 21.31 -5.71
C ASP A 187 31.65 21.16 -7.22
N LEU A 188 30.62 21.46 -7.99
CA LEU A 188 30.66 21.44 -9.46
C LEU A 188 31.63 22.47 -10.03
N ALA A 189 32.08 23.46 -9.25
CA ALA A 189 33.16 24.37 -9.67
C ALA A 189 34.53 23.67 -9.71
N GLN A 190 34.75 22.67 -8.86
CA GLN A 190 35.98 21.86 -8.83
C GLN A 190 35.96 20.77 -9.91
N ASP A 191 34.78 20.23 -10.19
CA ASP A 191 34.59 19.22 -11.24
C ASP A 191 33.34 19.51 -12.10
N PRO A 192 33.50 20.35 -13.14
CA PRO A 192 32.38 20.76 -14.01
C PRO A 192 31.73 19.59 -14.78
N ASP A 193 32.40 18.45 -14.90
CA ASP A 193 31.92 17.29 -15.66
C ASP A 193 31.08 16.33 -14.82
N LEU A 194 31.08 16.51 -13.50
CA LEU A 194 30.42 15.62 -12.57
C LEU A 194 28.91 15.53 -12.84
N LEU A 195 28.24 16.64 -13.16
CA LEU A 195 26.81 16.62 -13.48
C LEU A 195 26.53 15.80 -14.75
N MET A 196 27.30 16.00 -15.82
CA MET A 196 27.16 15.22 -17.06
C MET A 196 27.38 13.72 -16.81
N ARG A 197 28.43 13.36 -16.07
CA ARG A 197 28.72 11.95 -15.76
C ARG A 197 27.64 11.31 -14.89
N THR A 198 27.08 12.08 -13.97
CA THR A 198 25.96 11.66 -13.12
C THR A 198 24.73 11.33 -13.98
N LEU A 199 24.30 12.27 -14.82
CA LEU A 199 23.13 12.08 -15.69
C LEU A 199 23.36 10.91 -16.67
N ALA A 200 24.56 10.79 -17.23
CA ALA A 200 24.91 9.69 -18.13
C ALA A 200 24.89 8.34 -17.42
N GLY A 201 25.37 8.29 -16.17
CA GLY A 201 25.30 7.10 -15.32
C GLY A 201 23.86 6.66 -15.06
N TYR A 202 22.98 7.57 -14.64
CA TYR A 202 21.55 7.27 -14.46
C TYR A 202 20.86 6.78 -15.74
N SER A 203 21.30 7.28 -16.89
CA SER A 203 20.78 6.88 -18.21
C SER A 203 21.24 5.49 -18.64
N LEU A 204 22.43 5.07 -18.21
CA LEU A 204 23.09 3.82 -18.62
C LEU A 204 22.94 2.66 -17.64
N ASN A 205 22.57 2.96 -16.40
CA ASN A 205 22.25 1.94 -15.40
C ASN A 205 21.24 0.95 -15.94
N SER A 206 21.42 -0.33 -15.62
CA SER A 206 20.38 -1.34 -15.84
C SER A 206 19.09 -0.97 -15.09
N ASP A 207 17.97 -1.61 -15.45
CA ASP A 207 16.69 -1.37 -14.76
C ASP A 207 16.75 -1.67 -13.27
N GLU A 208 17.47 -2.72 -12.89
CA GLU A 208 17.71 -3.07 -11.49
C GLU A 208 18.53 -1.98 -10.77
N GLU A 209 19.58 -1.46 -11.41
CA GLU A 209 20.40 -0.37 -10.86
C GLU A 209 19.67 0.97 -10.81
N ALA A 210 18.65 1.18 -11.66
CA ALA A 210 17.71 2.29 -11.59
C ALA A 210 16.55 2.04 -10.60
N GLY A 211 16.57 0.89 -9.91
CA GLY A 211 15.64 0.54 -8.84
C GLY A 211 14.29 0.01 -9.28
N PHE A 212 14.09 -0.26 -10.58
CA PHE A 212 12.87 -0.92 -11.06
C PHE A 212 12.75 -2.34 -10.50
N ASN A 213 11.50 -2.76 -10.27
CA ASN A 213 11.22 -4.15 -9.91
C ASN A 213 11.25 -5.04 -11.16
N THR A 214 12.37 -5.75 -11.34
CA THR A 214 12.61 -6.65 -12.48
C THR A 214 11.89 -8.00 -12.36
N PHE A 215 11.21 -8.27 -11.24
CA PHE A 215 10.33 -9.44 -11.13
C PHE A 215 9.09 -9.31 -12.04
N VAL A 216 8.63 -8.08 -12.25
CA VAL A 216 7.61 -7.77 -13.26
C VAL A 216 8.29 -7.65 -14.62
N ARG A 217 7.96 -8.56 -15.53
CA ARG A 217 8.53 -8.63 -16.87
C ARG A 217 7.55 -8.13 -17.91
N SER A 218 8.05 -7.37 -18.88
CA SER A 218 7.27 -6.97 -20.06
C SER A 218 8.06 -7.43 -21.29
N PRO A 219 7.53 -8.39 -22.08
CA PRO A 219 8.28 -8.99 -23.20
C PRO A 219 8.55 -8.00 -24.35
N ALA A 220 7.75 -6.95 -24.46
CA ALA A 220 7.93 -5.84 -25.39
C ALA A 220 7.29 -4.54 -24.84
N PRO A 221 7.66 -3.36 -25.36
CA PRO A 221 6.90 -2.13 -25.15
C PRO A 221 5.41 -2.35 -25.44
N ARG A 222 4.52 -1.89 -24.55
CA ARG A 222 3.05 -2.03 -24.65
C ARG A 222 2.50 -3.46 -24.60
N SER A 223 3.29 -4.46 -24.22
CA SER A 223 2.79 -5.81 -23.95
C SER A 223 2.36 -5.97 -22.50
N ASP A 224 1.46 -6.93 -22.26
CA ASP A 224 1.00 -7.26 -20.91
C ASP A 224 2.17 -7.70 -20.04
N SER A 225 2.28 -7.05 -18.87
CA SER A 225 3.29 -7.39 -17.89
C SER A 225 2.96 -8.73 -17.23
N TYR A 226 3.96 -9.48 -16.81
CA TYR A 226 3.75 -10.76 -16.13
C TYR A 226 4.80 -11.00 -15.06
N VAL A 227 4.50 -11.91 -14.14
CA VAL A 227 5.42 -12.43 -13.13
C VAL A 227 5.60 -13.94 -13.31
N ILE A 228 6.76 -14.46 -12.92
CA ILE A 228 7.03 -15.90 -12.89
C ILE A 228 7.61 -16.25 -11.53
N PHE A 229 6.87 -17.04 -10.76
CA PHE A 229 7.33 -17.56 -9.48
C PHE A 229 8.26 -18.76 -9.67
N HIS A 230 9.01 -19.13 -8.63
CA HIS A 230 9.94 -20.26 -8.66
C HIS A 230 9.31 -21.59 -9.10
N GLN A 231 8.02 -21.81 -8.81
CA GLN A 231 7.28 -23.01 -9.24
C GLN A 231 6.87 -22.98 -10.74
N ARG A 232 7.36 -22.00 -11.50
CA ARG A 232 7.00 -21.72 -12.90
C ARG A 232 5.54 -21.31 -13.12
N ASN A 233 4.84 -20.94 -12.04
CA ASN A 233 3.54 -20.30 -12.13
C ASN A 233 3.72 -18.91 -12.75
N LYS A 234 3.12 -18.72 -13.92
CA LYS A 234 3.15 -17.45 -14.66
C LYS A 234 1.81 -16.75 -14.53
N PHE A 235 1.83 -15.49 -14.12
CA PHE A 235 0.63 -14.67 -14.00
C PHE A 235 0.78 -13.40 -14.84
N HIS A 236 -0.17 -13.18 -15.74
CA HIS A 236 -0.28 -11.96 -16.54
C HIS A 236 -1.01 -10.89 -15.72
N LEU A 237 -0.36 -9.75 -15.49
CA LEU A 237 -0.86 -8.64 -14.71
C LEU A 237 -1.74 -7.75 -15.57
N ARG A 238 -2.88 -7.32 -15.02
CA ARG A 238 -3.64 -6.23 -15.60
C ARG A 238 -2.83 -4.93 -15.51
N PRO A 239 -3.00 -4.04 -16.49
CA PRO A 239 -2.28 -2.78 -16.53
C PRO A 239 -2.51 -1.97 -15.25
N GLU A 240 -3.78 -1.77 -14.88
CA GLU A 240 -4.18 -0.96 -13.73
C GLU A 240 -4.05 -1.73 -12.40
N PRO A 241 -3.39 -1.16 -11.37
CA PRO A 241 -3.38 -1.76 -10.04
C PRO A 241 -4.75 -1.67 -9.38
N ILE A 242 -5.11 -2.68 -8.60
CA ILE A 242 -6.35 -2.69 -7.79
C ILE A 242 -6.18 -1.94 -6.47
N ALA A 243 -4.94 -1.79 -5.97
CA ALA A 243 -4.61 -1.00 -4.80
C ALA A 243 -3.14 -0.56 -4.83
N THR A 244 -2.86 0.66 -4.36
CA THR A 244 -1.50 1.19 -4.20
C THR A 244 -1.38 1.99 -2.90
N ALA A 245 -0.27 1.84 -2.19
CA ALA A 245 0.06 2.65 -1.03
C ALA A 245 0.79 3.94 -1.45
N GLU A 246 0.41 5.08 -0.86
CA GLU A 246 0.99 6.39 -1.19
C GLU A 246 2.18 6.80 -0.30
N SER A 247 2.54 5.98 0.69
CA SER A 247 3.65 6.24 1.61
C SER A 247 5.00 6.21 0.90
N ILE A 248 5.92 7.10 1.25
CA ILE A 248 7.31 7.06 0.77
C ILE A 248 8.08 5.90 1.41
N VAL A 249 7.96 5.76 2.74
CA VAL A 249 8.56 4.69 3.55
C VAL A 249 7.46 3.81 4.12
N GLY A 250 7.65 2.50 4.16
CA GLY A 250 6.66 1.60 4.75
C GLY A 250 6.44 0.34 3.95
N LEU A 251 5.19 -0.12 3.91
CA LEU A 251 4.80 -1.36 3.25
C LEU A 251 4.83 -1.24 1.71
N GLY A 252 4.60 -0.04 1.16
CA GLY A 252 4.60 0.18 -0.29
C GLY A 252 3.68 -0.77 -1.05
N THR A 253 2.58 -1.21 -0.42
CA THR A 253 1.72 -2.27 -0.93
C THR A 253 1.18 -1.91 -2.31
N THR A 254 1.32 -2.82 -3.26
CA THR A 254 0.78 -2.71 -4.62
C THR A 254 0.10 -4.02 -4.98
N CYS A 255 -1.16 -3.96 -5.39
CA CYS A 255 -1.90 -5.13 -5.82
C CYS A 255 -2.31 -5.00 -7.28
N TYR A 256 -2.16 -6.07 -8.05
CA TYR A 256 -2.64 -6.19 -9.43
C TYR A 256 -3.64 -7.33 -9.55
N ALA A 257 -4.69 -7.12 -10.33
CA ALA A 257 -5.48 -8.22 -10.85
C ALA A 257 -4.64 -9.01 -11.87
N ALA A 258 -4.72 -10.34 -11.84
CA ALA A 258 -3.91 -11.18 -12.71
C ALA A 258 -4.65 -12.41 -13.21
N LEU A 259 -4.10 -13.01 -14.28
CA LEU A 259 -4.62 -14.21 -14.91
C LEU A 259 -3.52 -15.27 -15.07
N ALA A 260 -3.84 -16.53 -14.80
CA ALA A 260 -2.94 -17.66 -15.08
C ALA A 260 -2.77 -17.94 -16.59
N SER A 261 -3.75 -17.53 -17.41
CA SER A 261 -3.75 -17.63 -18.87
C SER A 261 -4.06 -16.27 -19.51
N THR A 262 -3.63 -16.03 -20.75
CA THR A 262 -3.88 -14.78 -21.49
C THR A 262 -5.33 -14.58 -21.91
N THR A 263 -6.18 -15.60 -21.72
CA THR A 263 -7.61 -15.58 -22.04
C THR A 263 -8.43 -15.76 -20.78
N GLY A 264 -9.30 -14.81 -20.44
CA GLY A 264 -10.26 -14.95 -19.34
C GLY A 264 -10.51 -13.68 -18.53
N GLN A 265 -11.31 -13.83 -17.47
CA GLN A 265 -11.44 -12.86 -16.40
C GLN A 265 -10.36 -13.12 -15.34
N PRO A 266 -9.79 -12.07 -14.73
CA PRO A 266 -8.80 -12.26 -13.67
C PRO A 266 -9.44 -12.91 -12.44
N ASP A 267 -8.73 -13.88 -11.88
CA ASP A 267 -9.13 -14.69 -10.73
C ASP A 267 -8.10 -14.69 -9.60
N THR A 268 -6.99 -13.98 -9.82
CA THR A 268 -5.81 -13.94 -8.95
C THR A 268 -5.46 -12.49 -8.63
N ALA A 269 -5.09 -12.23 -7.38
CA ALA A 269 -4.46 -10.99 -6.94
C ALA A 269 -2.96 -11.20 -6.75
N ILE A 270 -2.13 -10.36 -7.40
CA ILE A 270 -0.68 -10.31 -7.21
C ILE A 270 -0.35 -9.11 -6.33
N LYS A 271 0.14 -9.37 -5.12
CA LYS A 271 0.45 -8.38 -4.10
C LYS A 271 1.95 -8.25 -3.91
N PHE A 272 2.49 -7.07 -4.16
CA PHE A 272 3.84 -6.66 -3.80
C PHE A 272 3.81 -5.87 -2.49
N SER A 273 4.71 -6.19 -1.56
CA SER A 273 4.81 -5.43 -0.30
C SER A 273 6.18 -5.60 0.36
N TRP A 274 6.56 -4.57 1.11
CA TRP A 274 7.74 -4.50 1.96
C TRP A 274 7.36 -4.80 3.41
N ARG A 275 8.10 -5.67 4.09
CA ARG A 275 7.82 -6.03 5.49
C ARG A 275 9.09 -6.10 6.32
N GLN A 276 8.98 -5.89 7.62
CA GLN A 276 10.11 -6.13 8.53
C GLN A 276 10.20 -7.62 8.93
N GLU A 277 9.06 -8.30 8.99
CA GLU A 277 8.97 -9.69 9.45
C GLU A 277 9.67 -10.65 8.49
N GLU A 278 10.45 -11.58 9.06
CA GLU A 278 11.07 -12.68 8.32
C GLU A 278 10.04 -13.77 7.97
N ASP A 279 9.29 -14.23 8.97
CA ASP A 279 8.18 -15.18 8.86
C ASP A 279 6.84 -14.46 9.09
N PRO A 280 6.17 -13.98 8.03
CA PRO A 280 5.04 -13.08 8.23
C PRO A 280 3.80 -13.80 8.72
N THR A 281 3.13 -13.12 9.64
CA THR A 281 1.73 -13.30 10.07
C THR A 281 0.86 -14.12 9.11
N GLU A 282 0.50 -13.37 8.07
CA GLU A 282 -0.45 -13.71 7.02
C GLU A 282 -0.05 -14.95 6.23
N LEU A 283 1.20 -15.06 5.77
CA LEU A 283 1.61 -16.17 4.91
C LEU A 283 1.50 -17.51 5.65
N ARG A 284 1.95 -17.54 6.91
CA ARG A 284 1.93 -18.74 7.74
C ARG A 284 0.49 -19.16 8.03
N LEU A 285 -0.37 -18.23 8.41
CA LEU A 285 -1.76 -18.55 8.75
C LEU A 285 -2.62 -18.88 7.54
N LEU A 286 -2.38 -18.29 6.37
CA LEU A 286 -3.03 -18.70 5.12
C LEU A 286 -2.65 -20.13 4.73
N LYS A 287 -1.36 -20.50 4.84
CA LYS A 287 -0.91 -21.89 4.61
C LYS A 287 -1.58 -22.85 5.59
N LEU A 288 -1.56 -22.51 6.87
CA LEU A 288 -2.13 -23.33 7.93
C LEU A 288 -3.64 -23.52 7.77
N ALA A 289 -4.37 -22.46 7.45
CA ALA A 289 -5.80 -22.52 7.22
C ALA A 289 -6.14 -23.38 6.00
N HIS A 290 -5.31 -23.35 4.95
CA HIS A 290 -5.45 -24.24 3.80
C HIS A 290 -5.17 -25.71 4.17
N GLU A 291 -4.07 -25.99 4.87
CA GLU A 291 -3.71 -27.34 5.35
C GLU A 291 -4.79 -27.95 6.25
N ARG A 292 -5.45 -27.12 7.04
CA ARG A 292 -6.56 -27.51 7.93
C ARG A 292 -7.94 -27.40 7.26
N ASN A 293 -8.01 -27.27 5.94
CA ASN A 293 -9.24 -27.26 5.13
C ASN A 293 -10.28 -26.21 5.59
N ALA A 294 -9.84 -24.99 5.89
CA ALA A 294 -10.75 -23.86 6.06
C ALA A 294 -11.43 -23.50 4.74
N TRP A 295 -12.75 -23.35 4.79
CA TRP A 295 -13.59 -22.95 3.67
C TRP A 295 -13.85 -21.44 3.68
N GLY A 296 -14.07 -20.85 2.50
CA GLY A 296 -14.48 -19.44 2.37
C GLY A 296 -13.39 -18.41 2.68
N ILE A 297 -12.12 -18.82 2.70
CA ILE A 297 -10.97 -17.94 2.90
C ILE A 297 -10.15 -17.78 1.62
N ILE A 298 -9.42 -16.68 1.52
CA ILE A 298 -8.45 -16.50 0.44
C ILE A 298 -7.36 -17.58 0.51
N ARG A 299 -6.93 -18.09 -0.65
CA ARG A 299 -5.91 -19.13 -0.78
C ARG A 299 -4.64 -18.56 -1.35
N LEU A 300 -3.53 -18.93 -0.72
CA LEU A 300 -2.18 -18.68 -1.23
C LEU A 300 -1.88 -19.62 -2.40
N LEU A 301 -1.64 -19.05 -3.58
CA LEU A 301 -1.18 -19.80 -4.76
C LEU A 301 0.34 -19.89 -4.81
N ASP A 302 1.03 -18.78 -4.56
CA ASP A 302 2.50 -18.72 -4.62
C ASP A 302 3.05 -17.55 -3.80
N TYR A 303 4.32 -17.65 -3.42
CA TYR A 303 5.03 -16.66 -2.64
C TYR A 303 6.49 -16.62 -3.04
N GLN A 304 7.01 -15.41 -3.23
CA GLN A 304 8.43 -15.22 -3.47
C GLN A 304 8.95 -13.99 -2.76
N GLU A 305 10.08 -14.17 -2.10
CA GLU A 305 10.89 -13.07 -1.61
C GLU A 305 11.82 -12.58 -2.70
N LEU A 306 11.92 -11.25 -2.85
CA LEU A 306 12.60 -10.64 -3.97
C LEU A 306 13.95 -10.05 -3.55
N VAL A 307 13.96 -9.14 -2.59
CA VAL A 307 15.17 -8.42 -2.14
C VAL A 307 14.96 -7.84 -0.75
N THR A 308 16.03 -7.60 0.01
CA THR A 308 15.97 -6.84 1.26
C THR A 308 16.60 -5.45 1.13
N VAL A 309 16.24 -4.52 2.01
CA VAL A 309 16.89 -3.20 2.10
C VAL A 309 18.38 -3.37 2.40
N ALA A 310 18.77 -4.37 3.20
CA ALA A 310 20.17 -4.69 3.43
C ALA A 310 20.90 -5.08 2.14
N ASP A 311 20.29 -5.90 1.28
CA ASP A 311 20.86 -6.24 -0.04
C ASP A 311 20.98 -4.98 -0.92
N LEU A 312 19.92 -4.17 -0.98
CA LEU A 312 19.93 -2.91 -1.73
C LEU A 312 21.02 -1.94 -1.24
N ARG A 313 21.32 -1.94 0.07
CA ARG A 313 22.31 -1.06 0.70
C ARG A 313 23.69 -1.70 0.86
N GLN A 314 23.91 -2.92 0.35
CA GLN A 314 25.20 -3.60 0.44
C GLN A 314 26.34 -2.73 -0.13
N GLY A 315 27.47 -2.65 0.58
CA GLY A 315 28.63 -1.85 0.19
C GLY A 315 28.60 -0.37 0.63
N LEU A 316 27.56 0.03 1.36
CA LEU A 316 27.45 1.37 1.96
C LEU A 316 27.69 1.29 3.48
N ASP A 317 28.34 2.31 4.02
CA ASP A 317 28.62 2.44 5.45
C ASP A 317 27.77 3.56 6.07
N PHE A 318 26.80 3.15 6.88
CA PHE A 318 25.78 4.03 7.47
C PHE A 318 26.18 4.42 8.91
N PRO A 319 26.02 5.70 9.30
CA PRO A 319 26.42 6.18 10.62
C PRO A 319 25.58 5.61 11.77
N GLN A 320 24.40 5.07 11.48
CA GLN A 320 23.51 4.44 12.45
C GLN A 320 22.70 3.31 11.79
N PRO A 321 22.16 2.36 12.56
CA PRO A 321 21.34 1.28 12.02
C PRO A 321 20.13 1.80 11.25
N PHE A 322 19.77 1.08 10.19
CA PHE A 322 18.55 1.32 9.42
C PHE A 322 17.58 0.15 9.56
N VAL A 323 16.32 0.43 9.28
CA VAL A 323 15.28 -0.60 9.27
C VAL A 323 15.48 -1.50 8.04
N ASN A 324 15.79 -2.78 8.27
CA ASN A 324 15.79 -3.75 7.18
C ASN A 324 14.35 -4.17 6.85
N ARG A 325 13.96 -4.02 5.59
CA ARG A 325 12.67 -4.49 5.07
C ARG A 325 12.91 -5.50 3.95
N ARG A 326 12.02 -6.46 3.82
CA ARG A 326 12.06 -7.58 2.88
C ARG A 326 10.91 -7.37 1.90
N PHE A 327 11.25 -7.24 0.62
CA PHE A 327 10.28 -7.10 -0.47
C PHE A 327 9.83 -8.48 -0.92
N SER A 328 8.52 -8.66 -1.05
CA SER A 328 7.95 -9.94 -1.46
C SER A 328 6.76 -9.76 -2.40
N CYS A 329 6.51 -10.82 -3.16
CA CYS A 329 5.37 -10.97 -4.04
C CYS A 329 4.52 -12.16 -3.56
N VAL A 330 3.22 -11.96 -3.44
CA VAL A 330 2.23 -12.96 -3.03
C VAL A 330 1.19 -13.10 -4.12
N ALA A 331 0.89 -14.33 -4.55
CA ALA A 331 -0.22 -14.64 -5.44
C ALA A 331 -1.34 -15.30 -4.65
N ASN A 332 -2.54 -14.71 -4.68
CA ASN A 332 -3.70 -15.17 -3.93
C ASN A 332 -4.96 -15.29 -4.80
N THR A 333 -5.85 -16.23 -4.48
CA THR A 333 -7.14 -16.44 -5.17
C THR A 333 -8.24 -16.74 -4.15
N PRO A 334 -9.51 -16.37 -4.38
CA PRO A 334 -10.05 -15.66 -5.54
C PRO A 334 -9.74 -14.16 -5.55
N LEU A 335 -9.75 -13.57 -6.75
CA LEU A 335 -9.91 -12.13 -6.92
C LEU A 335 -11.39 -11.78 -6.75
N GLY A 336 -11.68 -10.81 -5.88
CA GLY A 336 -13.02 -10.31 -5.65
C GLY A 336 -13.06 -8.79 -5.61
N ARG A 337 -14.27 -8.26 -5.46
CA ARG A 337 -14.54 -6.84 -5.30
C ARG A 337 -14.90 -6.54 -3.84
N PRO A 338 -14.58 -5.36 -3.29
CA PRO A 338 -14.89 -5.05 -1.91
C PRO A 338 -16.38 -5.20 -1.57
N ILE A 339 -16.70 -5.59 -0.33
CA ILE A 339 -18.09 -5.86 0.10
C ILE A 339 -19.03 -4.69 -0.18
N ARG A 340 -18.58 -3.44 0.02
CA ARG A 340 -19.37 -2.22 -0.22
C ARG A 340 -19.90 -2.08 -1.65
N GLN A 341 -19.29 -2.76 -2.61
CA GLN A 341 -19.70 -2.69 -4.01
C GLN A 341 -20.91 -3.57 -4.36
N PHE A 342 -21.52 -4.30 -3.41
CA PHE A 342 -22.70 -5.14 -3.67
C PHE A 342 -23.77 -4.44 -4.53
N THR A 343 -24.35 -5.17 -5.47
CA THR A 343 -25.30 -4.64 -6.46
C THR A 343 -26.75 -4.77 -6.02
N SER A 344 -27.02 -5.63 -5.03
CA SER A 344 -28.36 -5.83 -4.47
C SER A 344 -28.29 -6.26 -3.01
N ILE A 345 -29.36 -5.98 -2.25
CA ILE A 345 -29.48 -6.43 -0.86
C ILE A 345 -29.39 -7.96 -0.75
N PRO A 346 -30.08 -8.77 -1.59
CA PRO A 346 -29.90 -10.22 -1.59
C PRO A 346 -28.44 -10.65 -1.73
N GLU A 347 -27.69 -10.06 -2.66
CA GLU A 347 -26.26 -10.38 -2.83
C GLU A 347 -25.47 -10.11 -1.55
N LEU A 348 -25.67 -8.95 -0.93
CA LEU A 348 -25.00 -8.60 0.34
C LEU A 348 -25.32 -9.63 1.43
N LEU A 349 -26.58 -10.02 1.58
CA LEU A 349 -27.00 -10.97 2.61
C LEU A 349 -26.43 -12.37 2.38
N GLU A 350 -26.35 -12.81 1.13
CA GLU A 350 -25.70 -14.07 0.77
C GLU A 350 -24.19 -14.05 1.02
N VAL A 351 -23.54 -12.91 0.76
CA VAL A 351 -22.12 -12.68 1.07
C VAL A 351 -21.89 -12.73 2.58
N LEU A 352 -22.70 -12.04 3.38
CA LEU A 352 -22.60 -12.04 4.84
C LEU A 352 -22.84 -13.42 5.44
N ARG A 353 -23.82 -14.18 4.92
CA ARG A 353 -24.02 -15.60 5.27
C ARG A 353 -22.76 -16.43 5.03
N ASP A 354 -22.17 -16.32 3.85
CA ASP A 354 -20.99 -17.10 3.51
C ASP A 354 -19.77 -16.69 4.34
N LEU A 355 -19.65 -15.41 4.72
CA LEU A 355 -18.64 -14.93 5.68
C LEU A 355 -18.83 -15.55 7.07
N VAL A 356 -20.06 -15.70 7.58
CA VAL A 356 -20.33 -16.42 8.83
C VAL A 356 -19.83 -17.86 8.74
N ARG A 357 -20.10 -18.55 7.63
CA ARG A 357 -19.63 -19.93 7.38
C ARG A 357 -18.10 -20.00 7.23
N ALA A 358 -17.48 -19.01 6.61
CA ALA A 358 -16.03 -18.91 6.52
C ALA A 358 -15.39 -18.75 7.90
N LEU A 359 -15.94 -17.88 8.75
CA LEU A 359 -15.50 -17.71 10.14
C LEU A 359 -15.70 -18.99 10.96
N GLN A 360 -16.82 -19.70 10.77
CA GLN A 360 -17.07 -20.98 11.40
C GLN A 360 -16.02 -22.01 10.99
N SER A 361 -15.74 -22.14 9.69
CA SER A 361 -14.75 -23.08 9.18
C SER A 361 -13.35 -22.73 9.66
N LEU A 362 -12.99 -21.44 9.71
CA LEU A 362 -11.71 -20.97 10.21
C LEU A 362 -11.52 -21.31 11.70
N TYR A 363 -12.54 -21.13 12.52
CA TYR A 363 -12.50 -21.45 13.94
C TYR A 363 -12.55 -22.96 14.23
N VAL A 364 -13.49 -23.68 13.61
CA VAL A 364 -13.77 -25.09 13.89
C VAL A 364 -12.74 -26.00 13.24
N ASN A 365 -12.47 -25.83 11.94
CA ASN A 365 -11.57 -26.71 11.21
C ASN A 365 -10.12 -26.26 11.39
N ALA A 366 -9.85 -24.98 11.19
CA ALA A 366 -8.49 -24.46 11.19
C ALA A 366 -7.98 -23.97 12.54
N ARG A 367 -8.83 -23.89 13.58
CA ARG A 367 -8.44 -23.43 14.92
C ARG A 367 -7.79 -22.05 14.88
N ILE A 368 -8.26 -21.18 14.00
CA ILE A 368 -7.75 -19.82 13.81
C ILE A 368 -8.87 -18.80 14.11
N LEU A 369 -8.50 -17.68 14.74
CA LEU A 369 -9.33 -16.47 14.81
C LEU A 369 -8.83 -15.44 13.83
N HIS A 370 -9.73 -14.69 13.19
CA HIS A 370 -9.34 -13.65 12.24
C HIS A 370 -8.87 -12.38 12.96
N ARG A 371 -9.60 -11.96 14.00
CA ARG A 371 -9.34 -10.83 14.91
C ARG A 371 -9.45 -9.43 14.31
N ASP A 372 -9.46 -9.30 12.99
CA ASP A 372 -9.58 -8.01 12.31
C ASP A 372 -10.68 -7.99 11.24
N ILE A 373 -11.92 -8.23 11.67
CA ILE A 373 -13.09 -8.18 10.78
C ILE A 373 -13.56 -6.73 10.61
N ALA A 374 -13.47 -6.23 9.37
CA ALA A 374 -13.84 -4.87 8.98
C ALA A 374 -14.19 -4.82 7.49
N ILE A 375 -14.90 -3.78 7.05
CA ILE A 375 -15.35 -3.62 5.64
C ILE A 375 -14.23 -3.85 4.63
N LYS A 376 -13.03 -3.30 4.89
CA LYS A 376 -11.85 -3.40 4.02
C LYS A 376 -11.31 -4.83 3.81
N ASN A 377 -11.59 -5.74 4.74
CA ASN A 377 -11.08 -7.11 4.75
C ASN A 377 -12.08 -8.12 4.19
N LEU A 378 -13.20 -7.66 3.60
CA LEU A 378 -14.28 -8.50 3.09
C LEU A 378 -14.50 -8.27 1.59
N ILE A 379 -14.50 -9.35 0.81
CA ILE A 379 -14.75 -9.28 -0.63
C ILE A 379 -15.92 -10.15 -1.07
N ILE A 380 -16.60 -9.68 -2.11
CA ILE A 380 -17.56 -10.41 -2.92
C ILE A 380 -16.80 -11.12 -4.02
N THR A 381 -17.00 -12.42 -4.12
CA THR A 381 -16.30 -13.28 -5.06
C THR A 381 -17.24 -13.82 -6.13
N PRO A 382 -16.82 -13.87 -7.41
CA PRO A 382 -17.65 -14.44 -8.46
C PRO A 382 -17.95 -15.91 -8.17
N GLN A 383 -19.16 -16.34 -8.50
CA GLN A 383 -19.52 -17.75 -8.38
C GLN A 383 -19.00 -18.53 -9.58
N HIS A 384 -18.08 -19.47 -9.31
CA HIS A 384 -17.54 -20.38 -10.32
C HIS A 384 -18.13 -21.79 -10.21
N SER A 385 -18.73 -22.12 -9.08
CA SER A 385 -19.44 -23.38 -8.82
C SER A 385 -20.49 -23.20 -7.70
N ALA A 386 -21.38 -24.19 -7.52
CA ALA A 386 -22.35 -24.18 -6.43
C ALA A 386 -21.70 -24.13 -5.03
N ASP A 387 -20.49 -24.69 -4.90
CA ASP A 387 -19.73 -24.73 -3.64
C ASP A 387 -18.81 -23.52 -3.43
N SER A 388 -18.73 -22.61 -4.42
CA SER A 388 -17.91 -21.41 -4.32
C SER A 388 -18.55 -20.39 -3.38
N SER A 389 -17.76 -19.91 -2.42
CA SER A 389 -18.20 -18.86 -1.51
C SER A 389 -18.49 -17.57 -2.28
N LYS A 390 -19.61 -16.90 -1.95
CA LYS A 390 -19.88 -15.53 -2.41
C LYS A 390 -19.12 -14.47 -1.60
N GLY A 391 -18.78 -14.79 -0.34
CA GLY A 391 -18.06 -13.90 0.57
C GLY A 391 -16.74 -14.50 1.03
N THR A 392 -15.64 -13.79 0.84
CA THR A 392 -14.30 -14.28 1.21
C THR A 392 -13.59 -13.31 2.15
N LEU A 393 -12.91 -13.87 3.16
CA LEU A 393 -12.07 -13.15 4.11
C LEU A 393 -10.70 -12.83 3.50
N LEU A 394 -10.25 -11.59 3.64
CA LEU A 394 -8.91 -11.10 3.33
C LEU A 394 -8.12 -10.77 4.60
N ASP A 395 -6.81 -10.64 4.44
CA ASP A 395 -5.88 -10.06 5.42
C ASP A 395 -5.76 -10.84 6.74
N PHE A 396 -4.80 -11.77 6.76
CA PHE A 396 -4.49 -12.60 7.93
C PHE A 396 -3.30 -12.06 8.74
N ASN A 397 -2.94 -10.78 8.60
CA ASN A 397 -1.80 -10.20 9.32
C ASN A 397 -1.96 -10.28 10.84
N TYR A 398 -3.21 -10.24 11.31
CA TYR A 398 -3.58 -10.23 12.72
C TYR A 398 -4.24 -11.51 13.23
N ALA A 399 -4.37 -12.51 12.36
CA ALA A 399 -5.00 -13.76 12.73
C ALA A 399 -4.20 -14.50 13.82
N LEU A 400 -4.88 -15.38 14.55
CA LEU A 400 -4.30 -16.11 15.68
C LEU A 400 -4.55 -17.60 15.54
N ASP A 401 -3.49 -18.39 15.50
CA ASP A 401 -3.56 -19.84 15.67
C ASP A 401 -3.79 -20.18 17.15
N LEU A 402 -4.96 -20.72 17.46
CA LEU A 402 -5.37 -21.07 18.82
C LEU A 402 -4.53 -22.19 19.43
N GLU A 403 -3.90 -23.03 18.60
CA GLU A 403 -3.03 -24.11 19.07
C GLU A 403 -1.66 -23.59 19.53
N ASN A 404 -1.26 -22.42 19.04
CA ASN A 404 0.03 -21.79 19.34
C ASN A 404 -0.12 -20.41 20.00
N ALA A 405 -1.29 -20.11 20.57
CA ALA A 405 -1.60 -18.82 21.16
C ALA A 405 -0.76 -18.54 22.41
N ARG A 406 -0.30 -17.29 22.55
CA ARG A 406 0.47 -16.86 23.72
C ARG A 406 -0.47 -16.57 24.90
N PRO A 407 0.03 -16.63 26.15
CA PRO A 407 -0.77 -16.27 27.32
C PRO A 407 -1.34 -14.85 27.23
N ILE A 408 -0.54 -13.91 26.72
CA ILE A 408 -0.90 -12.51 26.51
C ILE A 408 -0.91 -12.24 25.00
N GLU A 409 -2.09 -11.93 24.49
CA GLU A 409 -2.30 -11.52 23.10
C GLU A 409 -2.56 -10.00 23.06
N PRO A 410 -2.01 -9.27 22.08
CA PRO A 410 -2.27 -7.84 21.96
C PRO A 410 -3.76 -7.56 21.70
N MET A 411 -4.22 -6.38 22.08
CA MET A 411 -5.54 -5.89 21.66
C MET A 411 -5.48 -5.60 20.16
N ILE A 412 -6.34 -6.28 19.39
CA ILE A 412 -6.37 -6.18 17.92
C ILE A 412 -7.81 -6.06 17.46
N GLY A 413 -8.03 -5.19 16.48
CA GLY A 413 -9.28 -4.97 15.76
C GLY A 413 -9.24 -3.62 15.05
N SER A 414 -10.10 -3.46 14.06
CA SER A 414 -10.26 -2.20 13.33
C SER A 414 -11.20 -1.24 14.06
N ASP A 415 -10.89 0.06 14.02
CA ASP A 415 -11.70 1.13 14.57
C ASP A 415 -13.14 1.09 14.00
N GLY A 416 -14.13 1.39 14.85
CA GLY A 416 -15.56 1.28 14.49
C GLY A 416 -16.11 -0.15 14.50
N PHE A 417 -15.30 -1.18 14.26
CA PHE A 417 -15.74 -2.59 14.14
C PHE A 417 -15.34 -3.47 15.34
N MET A 418 -14.41 -3.01 16.18
CA MET A 418 -13.94 -3.79 17.32
C MET A 418 -15.06 -4.14 18.31
N ALA A 419 -15.07 -5.39 18.79
CA ALA A 419 -16.06 -5.91 19.73
C ALA A 419 -15.93 -5.32 21.16
N ILE A 420 -17.06 -5.25 21.89
CA ILE A 420 -17.15 -4.65 23.24
C ILE A 420 -16.20 -5.33 24.23
N GLY A 421 -16.11 -6.67 24.18
CA GLY A 421 -15.20 -7.44 25.03
C GLY A 421 -13.74 -7.06 24.80
N ILE A 422 -13.33 -6.89 23.54
CA ILE A 422 -11.97 -6.51 23.15
C ILE A 422 -11.62 -5.10 23.61
N LEU A 423 -12.55 -4.15 23.43
CA LEU A 423 -12.43 -2.77 23.92
C LEU A 423 -12.31 -2.70 25.46
N SER A 424 -12.80 -3.74 26.15
CA SER A 424 -12.69 -3.90 27.61
C SER A 424 -11.47 -4.71 28.04
N GLY A 425 -10.55 -5.05 27.11
CA GLY A 425 -9.33 -5.81 27.39
C GLY A 425 -9.51 -7.31 27.54
N GLN A 426 -10.64 -7.88 27.10
CA GLN A 426 -10.84 -9.33 27.09
C GLN A 426 -10.01 -10.01 25.99
N ARG A 427 -9.72 -11.30 26.20
CA ARG A 427 -9.06 -12.11 25.16
C ARG A 427 -10.00 -12.33 23.97
N HIS A 428 -9.44 -12.29 22.77
CA HIS A 428 -10.20 -12.52 21.54
C HIS A 428 -10.73 -13.95 21.46
N THR A 429 -11.96 -14.10 20.94
CA THR A 429 -12.67 -15.38 20.81
C THR A 429 -13.47 -15.37 19.52
N TYR A 430 -14.01 -16.53 19.12
CA TYR A 430 -14.82 -16.68 17.90
C TYR A 430 -16.05 -15.75 17.87
N ARG A 431 -16.65 -15.47 19.04
CA ARG A 431 -17.78 -14.55 19.17
C ARG A 431 -17.41 -13.14 18.75
N HIS A 432 -16.20 -12.69 19.07
CA HIS A 432 -15.76 -11.33 18.76
C HIS A 432 -15.58 -11.09 17.25
N ASP A 433 -15.17 -12.11 16.49
CA ASP A 433 -15.18 -12.05 15.02
C ASP A 433 -16.62 -11.89 14.47
N LEU A 434 -17.59 -12.62 15.04
CA LEU A 434 -19.02 -12.52 14.66
C LEU A 434 -19.68 -11.21 15.09
N GLU A 435 -19.33 -10.69 16.27
CA GLU A 435 -19.78 -9.39 16.75
C GLU A 435 -19.26 -8.26 15.85
N SER A 436 -18.00 -8.36 15.42
CA SER A 436 -17.41 -7.42 14.46
C SER A 436 -18.11 -7.51 13.09
N LEU A 437 -18.46 -8.72 12.61
CA LEU A 437 -19.25 -8.90 11.38
C LEU A 437 -20.67 -8.33 11.51
N PHE A 438 -21.30 -8.45 12.68
CA PHE A 438 -22.58 -7.80 12.95
C PHE A 438 -22.46 -6.27 12.89
N TYR A 439 -21.38 -5.69 13.43
CA TYR A 439 -21.13 -4.26 13.28
C TYR A 439 -20.89 -3.86 11.82
N VAL A 440 -20.18 -4.66 11.02
CA VAL A 440 -20.08 -4.42 9.57
C VAL A 440 -21.46 -4.32 8.91
N PHE A 441 -22.38 -5.24 9.24
CA PHE A 441 -23.75 -5.18 8.74
C PHE A 441 -24.48 -3.88 9.15
N LEU A 442 -24.37 -3.47 10.42
CA LEU A 442 -24.97 -2.21 10.89
C LEU A 442 -24.38 -0.98 10.20
N TRP A 443 -23.06 -0.92 10.05
CA TRP A 443 -22.37 0.16 9.33
C TRP A 443 -22.85 0.27 7.89
N ILE A 444 -22.96 -0.84 7.17
CA ILE A 444 -23.49 -0.85 5.79
C ILE A 444 -24.95 -0.41 5.76
N ALA A 445 -25.79 -0.87 6.71
CA ALA A 445 -27.22 -0.54 6.73
C ALA A 445 -27.51 0.92 7.06
N ILE A 446 -26.72 1.53 7.95
CA ILE A 446 -26.85 2.92 8.39
C ILE A 446 -26.23 3.87 7.38
N ALA A 447 -24.97 3.65 7.01
CA ALA A 447 -24.24 4.58 6.16
C ALA A 447 -24.52 4.40 4.68
N ASN A 448 -24.74 3.16 4.22
CA ASN A 448 -24.86 2.80 2.81
C ASN A 448 -23.73 3.44 1.94
N ASP A 449 -22.54 3.59 2.53
CA ASP A 449 -21.39 4.20 1.88
C ASP A 449 -20.79 3.21 0.87
N ARG A 450 -20.61 3.67 -0.37
CA ARG A 450 -20.11 2.87 -1.50
C ARG A 450 -18.68 3.19 -1.90
N VAL A 451 -18.05 4.12 -1.20
CA VAL A 451 -16.77 4.74 -1.55
C VAL A 451 -15.70 4.32 -0.57
N HIS A 452 -15.94 4.52 0.73
CA HIS A 452 -14.96 4.41 1.80
C HIS A 452 -14.92 3.02 2.43
N ASP A 453 -13.74 2.66 2.93
CA ASP A 453 -13.46 1.37 3.57
C ASP A 453 -13.26 1.48 5.09
N GLU A 454 -12.74 2.61 5.55
CA GLU A 454 -12.44 2.87 6.96
C GLU A 454 -13.62 3.58 7.64
N ALA A 455 -13.97 3.14 8.85
CA ALA A 455 -15.09 3.70 9.61
C ALA A 455 -14.92 5.22 9.86
N THR A 456 -13.70 5.69 10.03
CA THR A 456 -13.35 7.11 10.22
C THR A 456 -13.65 7.98 9.01
N ASP A 457 -13.68 7.41 7.81
CA ASP A 457 -14.04 8.14 6.59
C ASP A 457 -15.53 8.02 6.28
N ILE A 458 -16.11 6.83 6.50
CA ILE A 458 -17.54 6.59 6.35
C ILE A 458 -18.36 7.54 7.24
N VAL A 459 -17.95 7.71 8.50
CA VAL A 459 -18.71 8.50 9.48
C VAL A 459 -18.80 9.98 9.11
N LYS A 460 -17.84 10.51 8.33
CA LYS A 460 -17.85 11.90 7.85
C LYS A 460 -19.01 12.18 6.89
N GLY A 461 -19.56 11.14 6.26
CA GLY A 461 -20.75 11.24 5.42
C GLY A 461 -22.08 11.23 6.19
N LEU A 462 -22.04 10.96 7.51
CA LEU A 462 -23.23 10.86 8.36
C LEU A 462 -23.51 12.17 9.11
N PRO A 463 -24.78 12.42 9.52
CA PRO A 463 -25.09 13.51 10.44
C PRO A 463 -24.30 13.38 11.74
N GLU A 464 -23.81 14.49 12.31
CA GLU A 464 -23.06 14.51 13.58
C GLU A 464 -23.84 13.92 14.77
N THR A 465 -25.18 13.86 14.65
CA THR A 465 -26.06 13.24 15.63
C THR A 465 -26.08 11.71 15.59
N SER A 466 -25.52 11.09 14.53
CA SER A 466 -25.47 9.63 14.41
C SER A 466 -24.68 9.02 15.55
N ARG A 467 -25.18 7.91 16.10
CA ARG A 467 -24.51 7.15 17.16
C ARG A 467 -23.15 6.61 16.72
N LEU A 468 -22.96 6.35 15.43
CA LEU A 468 -21.72 5.79 14.88
C LEU A 468 -20.51 6.73 15.06
N TRP A 469 -20.71 8.05 15.22
CA TRP A 469 -19.63 8.98 15.59
C TRP A 469 -18.92 8.58 16.88
N LYS A 470 -19.67 8.07 17.86
CA LYS A 470 -19.12 7.65 19.15
C LYS A 470 -18.31 6.36 19.04
N TRP A 471 -18.49 5.60 17.96
CA TRP A 471 -17.78 4.34 17.74
C TRP A 471 -16.39 4.52 17.12
N CYS A 472 -16.07 5.73 16.65
CA CYS A 472 -14.84 6.05 15.91
C CYS A 472 -13.88 6.99 16.68
N THR A 473 -13.93 6.99 18.02
CA THR A 473 -13.03 7.81 18.83
C THR A 473 -11.79 7.04 19.27
N MET A 474 -10.71 7.76 19.57
CA MET A 474 -9.45 7.17 20.09
C MET A 474 -9.56 6.71 21.56
N ASP A 475 -10.67 7.00 22.25
CA ASP A 475 -10.93 6.50 23.60
C ASP A 475 -11.66 5.16 23.52
N PHE A 476 -10.89 4.08 23.40
CA PHE A 476 -11.43 2.72 23.29
C PHE A 476 -12.35 2.34 24.46
N GLY A 477 -12.07 2.85 25.67
CA GLY A 477 -12.92 2.62 26.83
C GLY A 477 -14.28 3.30 26.70
N ALA A 478 -14.32 4.52 26.17
CA ALA A 478 -15.56 5.20 25.83
C ALA A 478 -16.32 4.48 24.72
N VAL A 479 -15.63 4.10 23.64
CA VAL A 479 -16.22 3.34 22.52
C VAL A 479 -16.90 2.06 23.05
N GLY A 480 -16.24 1.32 23.94
CA GLY A 480 -16.81 0.10 24.54
C GLY A 480 -18.09 0.37 25.34
N ARG A 481 -18.13 1.46 26.13
CA ARG A 481 -19.32 1.86 26.90
C ARG A 481 -20.46 2.31 25.99
N ASP A 482 -20.17 3.10 24.98
CA ASP A 482 -21.17 3.59 24.03
C ASP A 482 -21.76 2.45 23.21
N LYS A 483 -20.92 1.54 22.69
CA LYS A 483 -21.39 0.31 22.04
C LYS A 483 -22.26 -0.54 22.96
N ALA A 484 -21.86 -0.74 24.21
CA ALA A 484 -22.66 -1.52 25.17
C ALA A 484 -24.02 -0.85 25.46
N ALA A 485 -24.07 0.48 25.54
CA ALA A 485 -25.31 1.23 25.69
C ALA A 485 -26.18 1.12 24.43
N ASP A 486 -25.59 1.24 23.24
CA ASP A 486 -26.29 1.11 21.95
C ASP A 486 -26.77 -0.32 21.68
N MET A 487 -26.12 -1.34 22.26
CA MET A 487 -26.59 -2.72 22.19
C MET A 487 -27.60 -3.08 23.29
N SER A 488 -27.93 -2.17 24.22
CA SER A 488 -29.05 -2.41 25.15
C SER A 488 -30.39 -2.46 24.42
N PRO A 489 -31.45 -3.08 24.98
CA PRO A 489 -32.77 -3.12 24.32
C PRO A 489 -33.28 -1.74 23.88
N GLU A 490 -33.17 -0.73 24.73
CA GLU A 490 -33.60 0.64 24.42
C GLU A 490 -32.63 1.34 23.48
N GLY A 491 -31.32 1.13 23.66
CA GLY A 491 -30.29 1.72 22.80
C GLY A 491 -30.37 1.22 21.36
N PHE A 492 -30.69 -0.06 21.19
CA PHE A 492 -30.67 -0.72 19.89
C PHE A 492 -31.81 -0.24 18.99
N GLU A 493 -32.98 0.11 19.54
CA GLU A 493 -34.03 0.77 18.76
C GLU A 493 -33.57 2.13 18.21
N GLY A 494 -32.68 2.83 18.92
CA GLY A 494 -32.01 4.02 18.42
C GLY A 494 -31.09 3.75 17.22
N ILE A 495 -30.35 2.63 17.24
CA ILE A 495 -29.50 2.19 16.13
C ILE A 495 -30.36 1.83 14.90
N LEU A 496 -31.47 1.09 15.10
CA LEU A 496 -32.38 0.73 14.02
C LEU A 496 -33.02 1.95 13.36
N GLY A 497 -33.29 3.01 14.14
CA GLY A 497 -33.80 4.28 13.65
C GLY A 497 -32.85 5.04 12.71
N GLU A 498 -31.56 4.68 12.68
CA GLU A 498 -30.56 5.28 11.79
C GLU A 498 -30.40 4.50 10.47
N PHE A 499 -31.14 3.41 10.25
CA PHE A 499 -31.05 2.65 9.00
C PHE A 499 -31.43 3.53 7.81
N SER A 500 -30.62 3.46 6.76
CA SER A 500 -30.92 4.13 5.50
C SER A 500 -32.23 3.59 4.88
N PRO A 501 -32.93 4.38 4.05
CA PRO A 501 -34.23 3.98 3.48
C PRO A 501 -34.22 2.59 2.84
N ASP A 502 -33.18 2.27 2.04
CA ASP A 502 -33.03 0.99 1.36
C ASP A 502 -32.94 -0.20 2.33
N PHE A 503 -32.39 0.04 3.53
CA PHE A 503 -32.13 -0.98 4.54
C PHE A 503 -33.21 -1.09 5.61
N THR A 504 -34.18 -0.19 5.65
CA THR A 504 -35.31 -0.23 6.61
C THR A 504 -35.98 -1.60 6.72
N PRO A 505 -36.24 -2.34 5.62
CA PRO A 505 -36.90 -3.65 5.74
C PRO A 505 -36.03 -4.72 6.43
N LEU A 506 -34.72 -4.46 6.63
CA LEU A 506 -33.80 -5.35 7.34
C LEU A 506 -33.73 -5.11 8.86
N GLN A 507 -34.50 -4.17 9.42
CA GLN A 507 -34.55 -3.98 10.87
C GLN A 507 -34.99 -5.25 11.62
N GLY A 508 -35.84 -6.09 11.02
CA GLY A 508 -36.22 -7.39 11.59
C GLY A 508 -35.04 -8.35 11.71
N LEU A 509 -34.24 -8.46 10.64
CA LEU A 509 -32.98 -9.22 10.64
C LEU A 509 -32.00 -8.68 11.68
N ALA A 510 -31.87 -7.36 11.77
CA ALA A 510 -30.97 -6.73 12.74
C ALA A 510 -31.33 -7.09 14.19
N ARG A 511 -32.62 -7.13 14.55
CA ARG A 511 -33.09 -7.59 15.87
C ARG A 511 -32.80 -9.08 16.11
N GLU A 512 -32.96 -9.91 15.10
CA GLU A 512 -32.65 -11.34 15.19
C GLU A 512 -31.15 -11.58 15.44
N LEU A 513 -30.28 -10.93 14.64
CA LEU A 513 -28.83 -11.00 14.81
C LEU A 513 -28.39 -10.42 16.16
N HIS A 514 -28.98 -9.31 16.58
CA HIS A 514 -28.73 -8.71 17.90
C HIS A 514 -29.04 -9.69 19.03
N ALA A 515 -30.20 -10.34 19.01
CA ALA A 515 -30.59 -11.31 20.03
C ALA A 515 -29.67 -12.55 20.07
N LEU A 516 -29.09 -12.94 18.92
CA LEU A 516 -28.10 -14.02 18.83
C LEU A 516 -26.75 -13.62 19.42
N VAL A 517 -26.23 -12.44 19.07
CA VAL A 517 -24.90 -11.95 19.50
C VAL A 517 -24.92 -11.45 20.95
N PHE A 518 -26.02 -10.83 21.38
CA PHE A 518 -26.19 -10.20 22.70
C PHE A 518 -27.40 -10.79 23.45
N PRO A 519 -27.40 -12.09 23.77
CA PRO A 519 -28.51 -12.69 24.49
C PRO A 519 -28.68 -12.05 25.87
N MET A 520 -29.93 -11.89 26.31
CA MET A 520 -30.22 -11.31 27.63
C MET A 520 -29.95 -12.32 28.75
N ARG A 521 -29.18 -11.89 29.76
CA ARG A 521 -28.95 -12.63 31.02
C ARG A 521 -29.11 -11.67 32.19
N ASP A 522 -29.93 -12.06 33.17
CA ASP A 522 -30.20 -11.25 34.37
C ASP A 522 -30.60 -9.80 34.06
N GLY A 523 -31.40 -9.61 33.00
CA GLY A 523 -31.87 -8.28 32.58
C GLY A 523 -30.82 -7.40 31.90
N LYS A 524 -29.65 -7.94 31.55
CA LYS A 524 -28.59 -7.22 30.82
C LYS A 524 -28.16 -8.00 29.59
N ILE A 525 -27.60 -7.29 28.60
CA ILE A 525 -26.95 -7.94 27.47
C ILE A 525 -25.73 -8.73 27.95
N PHE A 526 -25.60 -9.96 27.46
CA PHE A 526 -24.43 -10.77 27.69
C PHE A 526 -23.36 -10.45 26.64
N THR A 527 -22.18 -10.00 27.09
CA THR A 527 -21.01 -9.70 26.24
C THR A 527 -19.89 -10.74 26.34
N GLY A 528 -20.07 -11.80 27.13
CA GLY A 528 -19.08 -12.87 27.27
C GLY A 528 -19.13 -13.92 26.15
N THR A 529 -18.25 -14.91 26.19
CA THR A 529 -18.22 -16.00 25.20
C THR A 529 -18.64 -17.32 25.83
N GLU A 530 -19.59 -18.01 25.19
CA GLU A 530 -19.91 -19.40 25.51
C GLU A 530 -18.89 -20.32 24.82
N THR A 531 -18.39 -21.34 25.49
CA THR A 531 -17.35 -22.22 24.92
C THR A 531 -17.84 -23.64 24.66
N ASP A 532 -19.06 -23.97 25.07
CA ASP A 532 -19.62 -25.29 24.78
C ASP A 532 -19.94 -25.41 23.28
N PRO A 533 -19.63 -26.56 22.64
CA PRO A 533 -19.79 -26.71 21.19
C PRO A 533 -21.21 -26.44 20.67
N VAL A 534 -22.24 -26.69 21.49
CA VAL A 534 -23.64 -26.49 21.10
C VAL A 534 -23.96 -25.01 21.00
N ALA A 535 -23.54 -24.20 21.97
CA ALA A 535 -23.70 -22.75 21.92
C ALA A 535 -22.89 -22.10 20.80
N VAL A 536 -21.66 -22.58 20.55
CA VAL A 536 -20.84 -22.15 19.40
C VAL A 536 -21.60 -22.39 18.10
N GLN A 537 -22.06 -23.62 17.88
CA GLN A 537 -22.76 -24.01 16.66
C GLN A 537 -24.06 -23.22 16.48
N ARG A 538 -24.84 -23.06 17.56
CA ARG A 538 -26.07 -22.26 17.57
C ARG A 538 -25.84 -20.83 17.10
N LEU A 539 -24.76 -20.19 17.53
CA LEU A 539 -24.47 -18.81 17.12
C LEU A 539 -24.13 -18.72 15.63
N TYR A 540 -23.25 -19.59 15.13
CA TYR A 540 -22.89 -19.61 13.71
C TYR A 540 -24.09 -19.95 12.82
N ASP A 541 -24.79 -21.05 13.11
CA ASP A 541 -25.94 -21.49 12.31
C ASP A 541 -27.07 -20.48 12.39
N GLY A 542 -27.34 -19.95 13.59
CA GLY A 542 -28.36 -18.93 13.79
C GLY A 542 -28.12 -17.67 12.94
N MET A 543 -26.89 -17.15 12.92
CA MET A 543 -26.55 -15.99 12.10
C MET A 543 -26.61 -16.30 10.60
N ALA A 544 -26.04 -17.43 10.16
CA ALA A 544 -26.05 -17.82 8.75
C ALA A 544 -27.48 -18.06 8.23
N ASP A 545 -28.34 -18.68 9.03
CA ASP A 545 -29.73 -18.95 8.69
C ASP A 545 -30.57 -17.66 8.66
N ALA A 546 -30.34 -16.72 9.58
CA ALA A 546 -31.00 -15.42 9.59
C ALA A 546 -30.72 -14.65 8.28
N PHE A 547 -29.44 -14.55 7.89
CA PHE A 547 -29.07 -13.97 6.59
C PHE A 547 -29.70 -14.71 5.41
N SER A 548 -29.72 -16.05 5.44
CA SER A 548 -30.31 -16.87 4.37
C SER A 548 -31.80 -16.60 4.19
N ARG A 549 -32.57 -16.61 5.29
CA ARG A 549 -34.01 -16.34 5.27
C ARG A 549 -34.31 -14.94 4.74
N SER A 550 -33.58 -13.92 5.20
CA SER A 550 -33.77 -12.56 4.73
C SER A 550 -33.38 -12.39 3.26
N ALA A 551 -32.32 -13.05 2.78
CA ALA A 551 -31.96 -13.02 1.37
C ALA A 551 -33.10 -13.58 0.48
N SER A 552 -33.69 -14.71 0.86
CA SER A 552 -34.82 -15.31 0.14
C SER A 552 -36.06 -14.42 0.17
N ALA A 553 -36.36 -13.77 1.30
CA ALA A 553 -37.51 -12.88 1.43
C ALA A 553 -37.42 -11.60 0.59
N PHE A 554 -36.20 -11.14 0.25
CA PHE A 554 -35.99 -10.01 -0.66
C PHE A 554 -36.01 -10.39 -2.14
N GLN A 555 -35.90 -11.68 -2.46
CA GLN A 555 -35.96 -12.19 -3.82
C GLN A 555 -37.39 -12.56 -4.25
N SER A 556 -38.28 -12.81 -3.29
CA SER A 556 -39.72 -13.03 -3.47
C SER A 556 -40.50 -11.72 -3.54
#